data_AF-A0A367WUB2-F1
#
_entry.id   AF-A0A367WUB2-F1
#
_cell.length_a   1.000
_cell.length_b   1.000
_cell.length_c   1.000
_cell.angle_alpha   90.00
_cell.angle_beta   90.00
_cell.angle_gamma   90.00
#
_symmetry.space_group_name_H-M   'P 1'
#
loop_
_entity.id
_entity.type
_entity.pdbx_description
1 polymer ?
#
loop_
_entity_poly.entity_id
_entity_poly.type
_entity_poly.pdbx_seq_one_letter_code
_entity_poly.pdbx_strand_id
1 'polypeptide(L)'
;MKKLLIILSMIIGLGAMESRINAALAAPGAAGFPQVIEGDKLRFGNLVVELFGIRAPKPGMICRAGAVEFQCGAAASQALGRIIDNYAIKCQQVSDVQLFPMLTECTIGRNDLNRLILRAGWAMVDMVTCDSHPSCATYLRDQEFAKENRKGIWMGTPPSELVALAAKPTAEDIQSSNNKAKRKATGDAPRHLFGSPFTVDLAGDMKRANAPDKTLLSFLENTF
;
A
#
# COMPACT_ATOMS: atom_id res chain seq x y z
N MET A 1 67.20 35.56 -30.73
CA MET A 1 66.75 34.59 -29.70
C MET A 1 65.68 35.24 -28.80
N LYS A 2 64.46 35.45 -29.29
CA LYS A 2 63.34 36.04 -28.51
C LYS A 2 61.94 35.71 -29.07
N LYS A 3 61.85 34.90 -30.13
CA LYS A 3 60.59 34.48 -30.77
C LYS A 3 60.16 33.05 -30.41
N LEU A 4 60.96 32.33 -29.61
CA LEU A 4 60.71 30.91 -29.28
C LEU A 4 60.07 30.68 -27.91
N LEU A 5 59.74 31.75 -27.16
CA LEU A 5 59.20 31.67 -25.79
C LEU A 5 57.69 31.95 -25.68
N ILE A 6 57.03 32.35 -26.78
CA ILE A 6 55.58 32.68 -26.75
C ILE A 6 54.72 31.45 -27.07
N ILE A 7 55.27 30.42 -27.72
CA ILE A 7 54.49 29.23 -28.10
C ILE A 7 54.32 28.25 -26.92
N LEU A 8 55.14 28.36 -25.87
CA LEU A 8 55.06 27.45 -24.71
C LEU A 8 54.00 27.87 -23.66
N SER A 9 53.45 29.09 -23.72
CA SER A 9 52.43 29.53 -22.75
C SER A 9 50.99 29.23 -23.18
N MET A 10 50.76 28.80 -24.42
CA MET A 10 49.39 28.57 -24.94
C MET A 10 48.89 27.12 -24.78
N ILE A 11 49.69 26.23 -24.18
CA ILE A 11 49.36 24.80 -23.99
C ILE A 11 48.89 24.49 -22.55
N ILE A 12 49.03 25.44 -21.61
CA ILE A 12 48.68 25.21 -20.18
C ILE A 12 47.20 25.55 -19.87
N GLY A 13 46.41 25.92 -20.89
CA GLY A 13 44.99 26.28 -20.74
C GLY A 13 43.99 25.13 -20.83
N LEU A 14 44.42 23.87 -20.94
CA LEU A 14 43.54 22.69 -20.94
C LEU A 14 43.39 22.12 -19.51
N GLY A 15 43.08 22.98 -18.55
CA GLY A 15 42.65 22.56 -17.21
C GLY A 15 41.26 21.93 -17.32
N ALA A 16 41.16 20.66 -16.93
CA ALA A 16 39.99 19.79 -17.08
C ALA A 16 38.64 20.50 -16.80
N MET A 17 37.81 20.63 -17.84
CA MET A 17 36.36 20.65 -17.63
C MET A 17 35.97 19.26 -17.15
N GLU A 18 36.05 19.03 -15.84
CA GLU A 18 35.33 17.92 -15.23
C GLU A 18 33.84 18.19 -15.45
N SER A 19 33.24 17.55 -16.47
CA SER A 19 31.79 17.53 -16.57
C SER A 19 31.27 16.84 -15.31
N ARG A 20 30.78 17.63 -14.35
CA ARG A 20 30.02 17.10 -13.23
C ARG A 20 28.70 16.60 -13.82
N ILE A 21 28.70 15.35 -14.29
CA ILE A 21 27.48 14.64 -14.61
C ILE A 21 26.80 14.43 -13.26
N ASN A 22 25.95 15.38 -12.86
CA ASN A 22 24.99 15.13 -11.79
C ASN A 22 24.04 14.07 -12.34
N ALA A 23 24.38 12.80 -12.14
CA ALA A 23 23.43 11.71 -12.23
C ALA A 23 22.41 11.94 -11.12
N ALA A 24 21.39 12.76 -11.41
CA ALA A 24 20.19 12.79 -10.61
C ALA A 24 19.55 11.41 -10.76
N LEU A 25 19.85 10.50 -9.84
CA LEU A 25 19.04 9.31 -9.63
C LEU A 25 17.67 9.81 -9.16
N ALA A 26 16.76 10.02 -10.11
CA ALA A 26 15.37 10.28 -9.78
C ALA A 26 14.80 8.99 -9.20
N ALA A 27 14.33 9.05 -7.94
CA ALA A 27 13.55 7.96 -7.37
C ALA A 27 12.38 7.65 -8.32
N PRO A 28 12.06 6.36 -8.56
CA PRO A 28 10.93 6.02 -9.42
C PRO A 28 9.65 6.69 -8.93
N GLY A 29 8.73 6.96 -9.83
CA GLY A 29 7.54 7.73 -9.49
C GLY A 29 6.57 7.88 -10.65
N ALA A 30 5.59 8.74 -10.46
CA ALA A 30 4.57 9.07 -11.45
C ALA A 30 4.27 10.57 -11.42
N ALA A 31 3.94 11.15 -12.57
CA ALA A 31 3.50 12.54 -12.63
C ALA A 31 2.44 12.75 -13.71
N GLY A 32 1.56 13.73 -13.51
CA GLY A 32 0.50 14.08 -14.46
C GLY A 32 -0.86 14.24 -13.78
N PHE A 33 -1.94 13.95 -14.51
CA PHE A 33 -3.31 14.04 -14.02
C PHE A 33 -3.87 12.62 -13.80
N PRO A 34 -3.84 12.10 -12.56
CA PRO A 34 -4.24 10.72 -12.30
C PRO A 34 -5.76 10.55 -12.26
N GLN A 35 -6.22 9.33 -12.51
CA GLN A 35 -7.55 8.89 -12.10
C GLN A 35 -7.50 8.43 -10.64
N VAL A 36 -8.51 8.79 -9.85
CA VAL A 36 -8.69 8.27 -8.48
C VAL A 36 -9.33 6.89 -8.55
N ILE A 37 -8.66 5.87 -7.98
CA ILE A 37 -9.22 4.52 -7.85
C ILE A 37 -9.88 4.36 -6.49
N GLU A 38 -9.15 4.71 -5.43
CA GLU A 38 -9.55 4.62 -4.02
C GLU A 38 -9.08 5.88 -3.30
N GLY A 39 -9.53 6.11 -2.07
CA GLY A 39 -9.08 7.24 -1.26
C GLY A 39 -7.56 7.25 -0.99
N ASP A 40 -6.84 6.19 -1.30
CA ASP A 40 -5.37 6.12 -1.16
C ASP A 40 -4.67 5.58 -2.43
N LYS A 41 -5.36 5.45 -3.57
CA LYS A 41 -4.77 4.92 -4.83
C LYS A 41 -5.07 5.77 -6.04
N LEU A 42 -4.02 6.02 -6.82
CA LEU A 42 -4.04 6.83 -8.03
C LEU A 42 -3.54 6.04 -9.23
N ARG A 43 -4.14 6.29 -10.40
CA ARG A 43 -3.74 5.68 -11.67
C ARG A 43 -3.21 6.72 -12.64
N PHE A 44 -2.01 6.50 -13.14
CA PHE A 44 -1.36 7.26 -14.20
C PHE A 44 -1.21 6.35 -15.43
N GLY A 45 -2.20 6.37 -16.33
CA GLY A 45 -2.25 5.43 -17.45
C GLY A 45 -2.30 3.97 -16.94
N ASN A 46 -1.24 3.20 -17.20
CA ASN A 46 -1.12 1.80 -16.75
C ASN A 46 -0.46 1.64 -15.38
N LEU A 47 0.07 2.72 -14.79
CA LEU A 47 0.74 2.69 -13.50
C LEU A 47 -0.26 2.99 -12.37
N VAL A 48 -0.27 2.16 -11.34
CA VAL A 48 -1.01 2.40 -10.10
C VAL A 48 -0.03 2.67 -8.97
N VAL A 49 -0.27 3.77 -8.25
CA VAL A 49 0.47 4.12 -7.03
C VAL A 49 -0.49 4.15 -5.85
N GLU A 50 0.04 3.81 -4.68
CA GLU A 50 -0.64 3.89 -3.39
C GLU A 50 0.04 4.97 -2.54
N LEU A 51 -0.77 5.74 -1.83
CA LEU A 51 -0.32 6.79 -0.94
C LEU A 51 0.34 6.14 0.27
N PHE A 52 1.65 6.33 0.40
CA PHE A 52 2.46 5.81 1.50
C PHE A 52 1.92 6.26 2.86
N GLY A 53 2.04 5.37 3.86
CA GLY A 53 1.81 5.67 5.27
C GLY A 53 0.34 5.85 5.67
N ILE A 54 -0.59 5.68 4.73
CA ILE A 54 -2.01 5.93 4.94
C ILE A 54 -2.88 4.86 4.30
N ARG A 55 -4.09 4.68 4.83
CA ARG A 55 -5.11 3.79 4.27
C ARG A 55 -6.47 4.42 4.31
N ALA A 56 -7.19 4.31 3.20
CA ALA A 56 -8.55 4.82 3.06
C ALA A 56 -9.60 3.69 3.07
N PRO A 57 -10.87 3.98 3.41
CA PRO A 57 -11.96 3.04 3.19
C PRO A 57 -12.04 2.64 1.71
N LYS A 58 -12.11 1.33 1.45
CA LYS A 58 -12.23 0.81 0.08
C LYS A 58 -13.59 1.12 -0.53
N PRO A 59 -13.70 1.30 -1.85
CA PRO A 59 -15.00 1.41 -2.52
C PRO A 59 -15.97 0.30 -2.11
N GLY A 60 -17.23 0.66 -1.82
CA GLY A 60 -18.26 -0.25 -1.32
C GLY A 60 -18.28 -0.44 0.21
N MET A 61 -17.28 0.06 0.94
CA MET A 61 -17.28 0.03 2.40
C MET A 61 -18.32 1.00 2.97
N ILE A 62 -19.10 0.52 3.95
CA ILE A 62 -20.09 1.29 4.71
C ILE A 62 -19.51 1.66 6.07
N CYS A 63 -19.70 2.92 6.45
CA CYS A 63 -19.36 3.43 7.78
C CYS A 63 -20.62 3.95 8.48
N ARG A 64 -20.51 4.22 9.79
CA ARG A 64 -21.58 4.81 10.59
C ARG A 64 -21.15 6.12 11.24
N ALA A 65 -21.97 7.15 11.08
CA ALA A 65 -21.93 8.40 11.81
C ALA A 65 -23.13 8.45 12.77
N GLY A 66 -22.92 8.02 14.02
CA GLY A 66 -24.02 7.76 14.94
C GLY A 66 -24.93 6.65 14.41
N ALA A 67 -26.22 6.95 14.21
CA ALA A 67 -27.20 6.01 13.66
C ALA A 67 -27.24 5.99 12.11
N VAL A 68 -26.50 6.90 11.44
CA VAL A 68 -26.56 7.05 9.98
C VAL A 68 -25.47 6.22 9.32
N GLU A 69 -25.86 5.31 8.43
CA GLU A 69 -24.95 4.60 7.54
C GLU A 69 -24.64 5.42 6.28
N PHE A 70 -23.40 5.35 5.81
CA PHE A 70 -23.00 6.01 4.57
C PHE A 70 -21.87 5.26 3.86
N GLN A 71 -21.78 5.44 2.54
CA GLN A 71 -20.78 4.85 1.65
C GLN A 71 -19.42 5.55 1.82
N CYS A 72 -18.73 5.29 2.93
CA CYS A 72 -17.47 5.96 3.23
C CYS A 72 -16.34 5.64 2.25
N GLY A 73 -16.35 4.47 1.62
CA GLY A 73 -15.46 4.15 0.52
C GLY A 73 -15.59 5.12 -0.66
N ALA A 74 -16.82 5.30 -1.14
CA ALA A 74 -17.10 6.24 -2.21
C ALA A 74 -16.83 7.69 -1.79
N ALA A 75 -17.14 8.05 -0.54
CA ALA A 75 -16.89 9.40 -0.02
C ALA A 75 -15.38 9.71 0.09
N ALA A 76 -14.55 8.74 0.47
CA ALA A 76 -13.10 8.90 0.52
C ALA A 76 -12.50 9.10 -0.88
N SER A 77 -12.90 8.28 -1.86
CA SER A 77 -12.48 8.47 -3.27
C SER A 77 -12.93 9.83 -3.82
N GLN A 78 -14.16 10.26 -3.52
CA GLN A 78 -14.65 11.59 -3.93
C GLN A 78 -13.88 12.72 -3.26
N ALA A 79 -13.52 12.58 -1.98
CA ALA A 79 -12.73 13.57 -1.27
C ALA A 79 -11.34 13.71 -1.88
N LEU A 80 -10.66 12.60 -2.18
CA LEU A 80 -9.37 12.64 -2.88
C LEU A 80 -9.52 13.29 -4.26
N GLY A 81 -10.58 12.95 -5.01
CA GLY A 81 -10.90 13.59 -6.28
C GLY A 81 -11.08 15.10 -6.17
N ARG A 82 -11.74 15.60 -5.10
CA ARG A 82 -11.90 17.05 -4.86
C ARG A 82 -10.60 17.73 -4.42
N ILE A 83 -9.73 17.03 -3.68
CA ILE A 83 -8.44 17.56 -3.26
C ILE A 83 -7.50 17.71 -4.46
N ILE A 84 -7.49 16.70 -5.34
CA ILE A 84 -6.68 16.70 -6.58
C ILE A 84 -7.27 17.65 -7.61
N ASP A 85 -8.59 17.66 -7.76
CA ASP A 85 -9.32 18.43 -8.77
C ASP A 85 -8.66 18.32 -10.16
N ASN A 86 -8.28 19.44 -10.78
CA ASN A 86 -7.56 19.50 -12.04
C ASN A 86 -6.06 19.84 -11.86
N TYR A 87 -5.49 19.56 -10.70
CA TYR A 87 -4.07 19.80 -10.45
C TYR A 87 -3.20 18.64 -10.92
N ALA A 88 -2.03 18.98 -11.46
CA ALA A 88 -1.00 17.99 -11.75
C ALA A 88 -0.40 17.45 -10.44
N ILE A 89 -0.33 16.13 -10.33
CA ILE A 89 0.21 15.40 -9.19
C ILE A 89 1.61 14.90 -9.53
N LYS A 90 2.53 15.00 -8.57
CA LYS A 90 3.84 14.33 -8.63
C LYS A 90 3.97 13.39 -7.45
N CYS A 91 4.19 12.11 -7.74
CA CYS A 91 4.39 11.03 -6.78
C CYS A 91 5.82 10.50 -6.87
N GLN A 92 6.46 10.29 -5.73
CA GLN A 92 7.80 9.72 -5.62
C GLN A 92 7.75 8.48 -4.73
N GLN A 93 8.39 7.41 -5.17
CA GLN A 93 8.46 6.15 -4.43
C GLN A 93 9.25 6.35 -3.12
N VAL A 94 8.71 5.79 -2.04
CA VAL A 94 9.33 5.88 -0.70
C VAL A 94 10.29 4.73 -0.41
N SER A 95 10.08 3.56 -1.04
CA SER A 95 10.89 2.37 -0.84
C SER A 95 11.79 2.08 -2.04
N ASP A 96 13.04 1.69 -1.79
CA ASP A 96 13.95 1.20 -2.83
C ASP A 96 13.54 -0.18 -3.39
N VAL A 97 12.58 -0.85 -2.75
CA VAL A 97 12.02 -2.12 -3.22
C VAL A 97 10.89 -1.85 -4.19
N GLN A 98 10.93 -2.52 -5.34
CA GLN A 98 9.85 -2.44 -6.33
C GLN A 98 8.60 -3.15 -5.81
N LEU A 99 7.55 -2.36 -5.53
CA LEU A 99 6.25 -2.82 -5.06
C LEU A 99 5.17 -2.53 -6.11
N PHE A 100 4.14 -3.37 -6.14
CA PHE A 100 2.96 -3.18 -7.00
C PHE A 100 1.68 -3.33 -6.15
N PRO A 101 0.96 -2.23 -5.86
CA PRO A 101 1.22 -0.85 -6.28
C PRO A 101 2.46 -0.23 -5.60
N MET A 102 3.03 0.78 -6.26
CA MET A 102 4.17 1.54 -5.73
C MET A 102 3.73 2.41 -4.54
N LEU A 103 4.38 2.29 -3.39
CA LEU A 103 4.12 3.17 -2.24
C LEU A 103 4.82 4.52 -2.44
N THR A 104 4.04 5.60 -2.40
CA THR A 104 4.49 6.93 -2.83
C THR A 104 4.08 8.06 -1.89
N GLU A 105 4.96 9.06 -1.77
CA GLU A 105 4.59 10.39 -1.31
C GLU A 105 4.22 11.24 -2.53
N CYS A 106 2.98 11.73 -2.55
CA CYS A 106 2.43 12.50 -3.65
C CYS A 106 2.25 13.97 -3.27
N THR A 107 2.38 14.86 -4.25
CA THR A 107 2.33 16.30 -4.04
C THR A 107 1.46 17.00 -5.08
N ILE A 108 0.75 18.04 -4.63
CA ILE A 108 0.11 19.07 -5.45
C ILE A 108 0.95 20.36 -5.29
N GLY A 109 1.82 20.64 -6.26
CA GLY A 109 2.79 21.72 -6.12
C GLY A 109 3.71 21.50 -4.91
N ARG A 110 3.52 22.28 -3.83
CA ARG A 110 4.28 22.14 -2.57
C ARG A 110 3.49 21.43 -1.46
N ASN A 111 2.23 21.09 -1.70
CA ASN A 111 1.39 20.47 -0.69
C ASN A 111 1.48 18.95 -0.78
N ASP A 112 1.69 18.30 0.35
CA ASP A 112 1.68 16.85 0.51
C ASP A 112 0.24 16.32 0.44
N LEU A 113 -0.07 15.52 -0.58
CA LEU A 113 -1.38 14.96 -0.82
C LEU A 113 -1.79 13.93 0.24
N ASN A 114 -0.85 13.10 0.69
CA ASN A 114 -1.07 12.09 1.73
C ASN A 114 -1.52 12.78 3.03
N ARG A 115 -0.91 13.92 3.37
CA ARG A 115 -1.32 14.75 4.51
C ARG A 115 -2.68 15.39 4.32
N LEU A 116 -2.95 15.94 3.14
CA LEU A 116 -4.22 16.62 2.86
C LEU A 116 -5.41 15.68 3.08
N ILE A 117 -5.32 14.43 2.64
CA ILE A 117 -6.43 13.49 2.82
C ILE A 117 -6.57 13.01 4.27
N LEU A 118 -5.46 12.78 5.00
CA LEU A 118 -5.51 12.52 6.44
C LEU A 118 -6.19 13.65 7.19
N ARG A 119 -5.77 14.89 6.92
CA ARG A 119 -6.31 16.10 7.54
C ARG A 119 -7.79 16.32 7.22
N ALA A 120 -8.23 15.89 6.04
CA ALA A 120 -9.63 15.89 5.65
C ALA A 120 -10.45 14.77 6.31
N GLY A 121 -9.81 13.82 6.98
CA GLY A 121 -10.44 12.71 7.71
C GLY A 121 -10.89 11.55 6.82
N TRP A 122 -10.34 11.41 5.62
CA TRP A 122 -10.74 10.36 4.67
C TRP A 122 -9.72 9.22 4.55
N ALA A 123 -8.69 9.24 5.39
CA ALA A 123 -7.73 8.16 5.56
C ALA A 123 -7.31 8.05 7.03
N MET A 124 -6.71 6.92 7.37
CA MET A 124 -6.05 6.64 8.65
C MET A 124 -4.57 6.34 8.39
N VAL A 125 -3.69 6.66 9.33
CA VAL A 125 -2.28 6.28 9.28
C VAL A 125 -2.17 4.76 9.34
N ASP A 126 -1.36 4.19 8.45
CA ASP A 126 -1.05 2.75 8.44
C ASP A 126 0.33 2.54 9.05
N MET A 127 0.36 2.11 10.30
CA MET A 127 1.60 1.96 11.06
C MET A 127 2.47 0.82 10.54
N VAL A 128 1.93 -0.12 9.77
CA VAL A 128 2.73 -1.17 9.10
C VAL A 128 3.68 -0.55 8.09
N THR A 129 3.24 0.48 7.38
CA THR A 129 4.07 1.17 6.39
C THR A 129 4.75 2.42 6.94
N CYS A 130 4.15 3.09 7.92
CA CYS A 130 4.62 4.38 8.39
C CYS A 130 5.74 4.29 9.46
N ASP A 131 5.70 3.33 10.39
CA ASP A 131 6.34 3.41 11.73
C ASP A 131 7.64 4.24 11.88
N SER A 132 8.66 3.97 11.07
CA SER A 132 9.98 4.62 11.17
C SER A 132 10.25 5.75 10.17
N HIS A 133 9.30 6.07 9.28
CA HIS A 133 9.48 7.07 8.24
C HIS A 133 9.34 8.51 8.79
N PRO A 134 10.20 9.48 8.39
CA PRO A 134 10.18 10.84 8.91
C PRO A 134 8.84 11.57 8.80
N SER A 135 8.07 11.31 7.74
CA SER A 135 6.76 11.94 7.50
C SER A 135 5.68 11.52 8.52
N CYS A 136 5.86 10.39 9.20
CA CYS A 136 4.81 9.76 10.00
C CYS A 136 4.44 10.54 11.25
N ALA A 137 5.39 11.24 11.87
CA ALA A 137 5.09 12.17 12.94
C ALA A 137 4.11 13.27 12.49
N THR A 138 4.22 13.70 11.23
CA THR A 138 3.30 14.71 10.65
C THR A 138 1.96 14.09 10.29
N TYR A 139 1.95 12.87 9.76
CA TYR A 139 0.72 12.16 9.39
C TYR A 139 -0.15 11.89 10.62
N LEU A 140 0.46 11.48 11.73
CA LEU A 140 -0.22 11.29 13.01
C LEU A 140 -0.85 12.60 13.52
N ARG A 141 -0.18 13.75 13.35
CA ARG A 141 -0.75 15.06 13.71
C ARG A 141 -1.95 15.43 12.84
N ASP A 142 -1.89 15.19 11.54
CA ASP A 142 -3.00 15.49 10.62
C ASP A 142 -4.19 14.53 10.86
N GLN A 143 -3.93 13.28 11.22
CA GLN A 143 -4.96 12.35 11.70
C GLN A 143 -5.62 12.81 13.00
N GLU A 144 -4.82 13.17 14.02
CA GLU A 144 -5.39 13.63 15.29
C GLU A 144 -6.24 14.89 15.09
N PHE A 145 -5.77 15.83 14.24
CA PHE A 145 -6.58 16.98 13.84
C PHE A 145 -7.93 16.56 13.24
N ALA A 146 -7.96 15.58 12.32
CA ALA A 146 -9.21 15.12 11.73
C ALA A 146 -10.14 14.46 12.76
N LYS A 147 -9.57 13.72 13.71
CA LYS A 147 -10.29 13.08 14.81
C LYS A 147 -10.90 14.10 15.78
N GLU A 148 -10.12 15.05 16.27
CA GLU A 148 -10.57 16.13 17.16
C GLU A 148 -11.70 16.96 16.52
N ASN A 149 -11.64 17.15 15.20
CA ASN A 149 -12.61 17.92 14.45
C ASN A 149 -13.74 17.07 13.84
N ARG A 150 -13.84 15.77 14.19
CA ARG A 150 -14.85 14.83 13.70
C ARG A 150 -15.03 14.88 12.18
N LYS A 151 -13.95 14.85 11.42
CA LYS A 151 -13.98 14.93 9.94
C LYS A 151 -14.06 13.54 9.29
N GLY A 152 -14.76 13.44 8.17
CA GLY A 152 -14.80 12.23 7.34
C GLY A 152 -15.18 10.98 8.13
N ILE A 153 -14.31 9.96 8.15
CA ILE A 153 -14.55 8.71 8.88
C ILE A 153 -14.66 8.91 10.40
N TRP A 154 -14.15 10.03 10.93
CA TRP A 154 -14.20 10.39 12.34
C TRP A 154 -15.51 11.08 12.76
N MET A 155 -16.48 11.25 11.84
CA MET A 155 -17.85 11.69 12.19
C MET A 155 -18.59 10.66 13.05
N GLY A 156 -18.15 9.40 13.03
CA GLY A 156 -18.61 8.36 13.95
C GLY A 156 -17.49 7.36 14.22
N THR A 157 -17.84 6.08 14.25
CA THR A 157 -16.86 5.03 14.49
C THR A 157 -16.16 4.67 13.18
N PRO A 158 -14.82 4.82 13.08
CA PRO A 158 -14.10 4.45 11.88
C PRO A 158 -14.13 2.92 11.66
N PRO A 159 -13.94 2.44 10.41
CA PRO A 159 -13.86 1.01 10.11
C PRO A 159 -12.80 0.30 10.94
N SER A 160 -13.17 -0.83 11.55
CA SER A 160 -12.27 -1.64 12.36
C SER A 160 -11.04 -2.15 11.58
N GLU A 161 -11.19 -2.40 10.27
CA GLU A 161 -10.08 -2.76 9.37
C GLU A 161 -9.00 -1.67 9.36
N LEU A 162 -9.38 -0.40 9.30
CA LEU A 162 -8.43 0.72 9.33
C LEU A 162 -7.82 0.91 10.72
N VAL A 163 -8.65 0.77 11.77
CA VAL A 163 -8.18 0.86 13.16
C VAL A 163 -7.09 -0.18 13.46
N ALA A 164 -7.22 -1.39 12.92
CA ALA A 164 -6.22 -2.44 13.09
C ALA A 164 -4.88 -2.09 12.41
N LEU A 165 -4.91 -1.46 11.22
CA LEU A 165 -3.70 -1.03 10.51
C LEU A 165 -3.01 0.16 11.19
N ALA A 166 -3.78 1.00 11.90
CA ALA A 166 -3.25 2.12 12.67
C ALA A 166 -2.62 1.72 14.00
N ALA A 167 -2.79 0.48 14.44
CA ALA A 167 -2.12 -0.04 15.63
C ALA A 167 -0.65 -0.37 15.30
N LYS A 168 0.28 0.04 16.17
CA LYS A 168 1.67 -0.43 16.06
C LYS A 168 1.70 -1.96 16.22
N PRO A 169 2.38 -2.70 15.34
CA PRO A 169 2.57 -4.14 15.51
C PRO A 169 3.22 -4.42 16.87
N THR A 170 2.68 -5.41 17.60
CA THR A 170 3.32 -5.86 18.85
C THR A 170 4.56 -6.70 18.54
N ALA A 171 5.46 -6.85 19.53
CA ALA A 171 6.62 -7.74 19.38
C ALA A 171 6.17 -9.18 19.09
N GLU A 172 5.04 -9.60 19.65
CA GLU A 172 4.40 -10.89 19.40
C GLU A 172 3.93 -11.04 17.93
N ASP A 173 3.33 -9.99 17.35
CA ASP A 173 2.88 -9.99 15.94
C ASP A 173 4.06 -10.10 14.96
N ILE A 174 5.16 -9.42 15.29
CA ILE A 174 6.41 -9.48 14.53
C ILE A 174 7.01 -10.89 14.60
N GLN A 175 7.05 -11.48 15.80
CA GLN A 175 7.56 -12.83 16.02
C GLN A 175 6.74 -13.90 15.27
N SER A 176 5.41 -13.77 15.29
CA SER A 176 4.48 -14.65 14.58
C SER A 176 4.66 -14.58 13.06
N SER A 177 4.81 -13.37 12.52
CA SER A 177 5.05 -13.14 11.09
C SER A 177 6.39 -13.71 10.62
N ASN A 178 7.45 -13.52 11.41
CA ASN A 178 8.77 -14.10 11.15
C ASN A 178 8.74 -15.63 11.20
N ASN A 179 8.03 -16.21 12.15
CA ASN A 179 7.86 -17.66 12.24
C ASN A 179 7.06 -18.23 11.05
N LYS A 180 6.02 -17.52 10.59
CA LYS A 180 5.24 -17.90 9.40
C LYS A 180 6.05 -17.81 8.11
N ALA A 181 6.84 -16.75 7.96
CA ALA A 181 7.77 -16.58 6.85
C ALA A 181 8.87 -17.66 6.85
N LYS A 182 9.42 -17.98 8.03
CA LYS A 182 10.41 -19.03 8.21
C LYS A 182 9.85 -20.42 7.88
N ARG A 183 8.65 -20.76 8.37
CA ARG A 183 7.96 -22.03 8.03
C ARG A 183 7.67 -22.17 6.54
N LYS A 184 7.30 -21.07 5.88
CA LYS A 184 7.09 -21.03 4.42
C LYS A 184 8.41 -21.20 3.64
N ALA A 185 9.51 -20.66 4.16
CA ALA A 185 10.84 -20.79 3.57
C ALA A 185 11.50 -22.16 3.81
N THR A 186 11.23 -22.82 4.95
CA THR A 186 11.79 -24.15 5.28
C THR A 186 10.95 -25.31 4.75
N GLY A 187 9.86 -25.05 4.02
CA GLY A 187 8.96 -26.09 3.50
C GLY A 187 8.27 -26.91 4.60
N ASP A 188 8.29 -26.42 5.84
CA ASP A 188 7.84 -27.17 7.01
C ASP A 188 6.40 -26.75 7.34
N ALA A 189 5.45 -27.35 6.62
CA ALA A 189 4.06 -27.33 7.04
C ALA A 189 3.97 -28.01 8.42
N PRO A 190 3.38 -27.37 9.45
CA PRO A 190 3.42 -27.93 10.80
C PRO A 190 2.73 -29.30 10.83
N ARG A 191 3.47 -30.33 11.28
CA ARG A 191 2.83 -31.54 11.84
C ARG A 191 2.04 -31.08 13.06
N HIS A 192 0.71 -31.07 12.94
CA HIS A 192 -0.22 -30.63 13.97
C HIS A 192 0.00 -31.37 15.30
N LEU A 193 0.44 -30.65 16.33
CA LEU A 193 0.43 -31.06 17.74
C LEU A 193 -0.63 -30.24 18.49
N PHE A 194 -1.87 -30.30 18.02
CA PHE A 194 -3.08 -30.01 18.77
C PHE A 194 -4.21 -30.73 18.04
N GLY A 195 -4.81 -31.71 18.71
CA GLY A 195 -5.93 -32.48 18.17
C GLY A 195 -7.13 -31.56 17.94
N SER A 196 -7.45 -31.32 16.67
CA SER A 196 -8.82 -31.01 16.26
C SER A 196 -9.58 -32.33 16.11
N PRO A 197 -10.84 -32.43 16.56
CA PRO A 197 -11.62 -33.67 16.47
C PRO A 197 -12.01 -34.06 15.03
N PHE A 198 -11.60 -33.28 14.04
CA PHE A 198 -11.86 -33.56 12.63
C PHE A 198 -10.54 -33.53 11.86
N THR A 199 -10.03 -34.71 11.54
CA THR A 199 -9.00 -34.89 10.52
C THR A 199 -9.66 -34.76 9.15
N VAL A 200 -9.39 -33.66 8.43
CA VAL A 200 -9.86 -33.50 7.04
C VAL A 200 -8.91 -34.26 6.13
N ASP A 201 -9.31 -35.47 5.74
CA ASP A 201 -8.63 -36.28 4.73
C ASP A 201 -9.18 -35.92 3.35
N LEU A 202 -8.65 -34.83 2.77
CA LEU A 202 -9.06 -34.36 1.44
C LEU A 202 -8.89 -35.44 0.37
N ALA A 203 -7.88 -36.32 0.50
CA ALA A 203 -7.66 -37.39 -0.48
C ALA A 203 -8.72 -38.50 -0.34
N GLY A 204 -9.08 -38.86 0.90
CA GLY A 204 -10.17 -39.79 1.19
C GLY A 204 -11.56 -39.21 0.89
N ASP A 205 -11.76 -37.92 1.10
CA ASP A 205 -13.00 -37.19 0.79
C ASP A 205 -13.18 -37.08 -0.73
N MET A 206 -12.11 -36.78 -1.47
CA MET A 206 -12.13 -36.71 -2.93
C MET A 206 -12.27 -38.10 -3.57
N LYS A 207 -11.73 -39.16 -2.95
CA LYS A 207 -12.02 -40.55 -3.36
C LYS A 207 -13.47 -40.95 -3.09
N ARG A 208 -14.07 -40.50 -1.98
CA ARG A 208 -15.48 -40.76 -1.65
C ARG A 208 -16.45 -40.00 -2.56
N ALA A 209 -16.15 -38.74 -2.87
CA ALA A 209 -16.95 -37.92 -3.79
C ALA A 209 -16.90 -38.43 -5.24
N ASN A 210 -15.80 -39.06 -5.64
CA ASN A 210 -15.65 -39.69 -6.95
C ASN A 210 -15.93 -41.20 -6.95
N ALA A 211 -16.34 -41.77 -5.82
CA ALA A 211 -16.79 -43.15 -5.79
C ALA A 211 -18.16 -43.25 -6.49
N PRO A 212 -18.42 -44.30 -7.28
CA PRO A 212 -19.71 -44.49 -7.91
C PRO A 212 -20.81 -44.56 -6.85
N ASP A 213 -21.89 -43.81 -7.07
CA ASP A 213 -23.00 -43.71 -6.13
C ASP A 213 -23.72 -45.05 -6.02
N LYS A 214 -23.52 -45.72 -4.88
CA LYS A 214 -24.13 -47.03 -4.61
C LYS A 214 -25.64 -46.97 -4.41
N THR A 215 -26.22 -45.77 -4.26
CA THR A 215 -27.67 -45.62 -4.06
C THR A 215 -28.48 -45.69 -5.36
N LEU A 216 -27.85 -45.52 -6.53
CA LEU A 216 -28.51 -45.67 -7.82
C LEU A 216 -28.31 -47.06 -8.47
N LEU A 217 -27.34 -47.85 -7.99
CA LEU A 217 -27.09 -49.20 -8.49
C LEU A 217 -27.73 -50.32 -7.64
N SER A 218 -28.24 -50.02 -6.45
CA SER A 218 -28.99 -51.02 -5.64
C SER A 218 -30.39 -51.33 -6.17
N PHE A 219 -30.88 -50.58 -7.17
CA PHE A 219 -32.20 -50.80 -7.78
C PHE A 219 -32.16 -51.56 -9.11
N LEU A 220 -30.99 -51.94 -9.62
CA LEU A 220 -30.85 -52.59 -10.93
C LEU A 220 -30.29 -54.02 -10.90
N GLU A 221 -29.98 -54.59 -9.73
CA GLU A 221 -29.46 -55.97 -9.64
C GLU A 221 -30.52 -57.04 -9.32
N ASN A 222 -31.82 -56.73 -9.48
CA ASN A 222 -32.89 -57.70 -9.31
C ASN A 222 -33.87 -57.72 -10.49
N THR A 223 -33.36 -57.90 -11.71
CA THR A 223 -34.18 -58.47 -12.82
C THR A 223 -33.28 -59.02 -13.92
N PHE A 224 -33.49 -60.31 -14.21
CA PHE A 224 -32.91 -61.21 -15.23
C PHE A 224 -31.77 -62.12 -14.77
#